data_AF-A0AAN7IR61-F1
#
_entry.id   AF-A0AAN7IR61-F1
#
_cell.length_a   1.000
_cell.length_b   1.000
_cell.length_c   1.000
_cell.angle_alpha   90.00
_cell.angle_beta   90.00
_cell.angle_gamma   90.00
#
_symmetry.space_group_name_H-M   'P 1'
#
loop_
_entity.id
_entity.type
_entity.pdbx_description
1 polymer ?
#
loop_
_entity_poly.entity_id
_entity_poly.type
_entity_poly.pdbx_seq_one_letter_code
_entity_poly.pdbx_strand_id
1 'polypeptide(L)'
;MKHIEIDCHIVKDKVLAKVLRLLHVRTKSQVGDLLTKALSSQQFHHLSSKMNLMNIHSLVPLKGEYQKDQLQASSYKLQPEQDKYKEPVIGKIKEAAATTNAINVASAKRMKEFKQFDIVSDYSDHYYASSNLSLFGKKKDCFTNANCSVLKRIMQEWKILENNLPETIYVRVYDQRMDLLRAVIVGAAGTPYHDGLFFFDFSFPPDYPNSPPNAHYHAHGMRLNPNLYSNGKICLSLLNTWIGEKEARWNPRSSTILQVLVSLQGLVLNRKPFYNEPGRPIFRNQKLSRSYNNKIFLLSCKTMLVLLKKPPKSFEGFVHQHFCTRANFILQACKAYIEGRAIVGYYRDYGSHSSSTIEDSAEFKAQMVKLYPDLKTALPSVITTWALITNDMKVAALVFYKNKNIFKDFLWGIGLSTMICLAVRLLRFYEPGFIANVLDGASKWFLGQ
;
A
#
# COMPACT_ATOMS: atom_id res chain seq x y z
N MET A 1 -10.62 23.17 6.42
CA MET A 1 -10.36 23.41 7.86
C MET A 1 -11.11 22.47 8.81
N LYS A 2 -12.26 21.87 8.41
CA LYS A 2 -13.02 20.92 9.25
C LYS A 2 -12.30 19.61 9.63
N HIS A 3 -11.27 19.20 8.89
CA HIS A 3 -10.54 17.95 9.20
C HIS A 3 -9.57 18.05 10.40
N ILE A 4 -9.16 19.27 10.81
CA ILE A 4 -8.26 19.46 11.95
C ILE A 4 -9.00 19.41 13.29
N GLU A 5 -10.29 19.79 13.31
CA GLU A 5 -11.11 19.79 14.54
C GLU A 5 -11.45 18.37 15.01
N ILE A 6 -11.66 17.43 14.08
CA ILE A 6 -11.97 16.02 14.41
C ILE A 6 -10.77 15.34 15.09
N ASP A 7 -9.55 15.59 14.60
CA ASP A 7 -8.33 14.99 15.16
C ASP A 7 -7.98 15.52 16.56
N CYS A 8 -8.29 16.79 16.84
CA CYS A 8 -8.11 17.42 18.16
C CYS A 8 -8.92 16.71 19.25
N HIS A 9 -10.19 16.42 18.97
CA HIS A 9 -11.08 15.74 19.92
C HIS A 9 -10.64 14.29 20.15
N ILE A 10 -10.26 13.56 19.09
CA ILE A 10 -9.77 12.17 19.21
C ILE A 10 -8.48 12.10 20.05
N VAL A 11 -7.54 13.02 19.84
CA VAL A 11 -6.29 13.06 20.63
C VAL A 11 -6.60 13.42 22.09
N LYS A 12 -7.47 14.40 22.33
CA LYS A 12 -7.89 14.79 23.69
C LYS A 12 -8.57 13.63 24.42
N ASP A 13 -9.49 12.93 23.77
CA ASP A 13 -10.22 11.80 24.35
C ASP A 13 -9.28 10.64 24.65
N LYS A 14 -8.30 10.37 23.77
CA LYS A 14 -7.27 9.35 23.99
C LYS A 14 -6.25 9.72 25.09
N VAL A 15 -5.98 11.00 25.30
CA VAL A 15 -5.16 11.48 26.43
C VAL A 15 -5.93 11.34 27.76
N LEU A 16 -7.22 11.71 27.77
CA LEU A 16 -8.09 11.55 28.94
C LEU A 16 -8.29 10.07 29.31
N ALA A 17 -8.44 9.20 28.31
CA ALA A 17 -8.50 7.74 28.49
C ALA A 17 -7.15 7.11 28.87
N LYS A 18 -6.08 7.89 29.07
CA LYS A 18 -4.70 7.44 29.36
C LYS A 18 -4.11 6.48 28.31
N VAL A 19 -4.66 6.45 27.10
CA VAL A 19 -4.15 5.68 25.96
C VAL A 19 -2.95 6.37 25.32
N LEU A 20 -2.91 7.71 25.35
CA LEU A 20 -1.79 8.53 24.92
C LEU A 20 -1.20 9.28 26.11
N ARG A 21 0.11 9.18 26.31
CA ARG A 21 0.86 10.00 27.28
C ARG A 21 1.52 11.15 26.55
N LEU A 22 1.12 12.38 26.86
CA LEU A 22 1.78 13.57 26.33
C LEU A 22 3.16 13.73 26.99
N LEU A 23 4.20 13.84 26.17
CA LEU A 23 5.53 14.20 26.64
C LEU A 23 5.65 15.72 26.69
N HIS A 24 6.25 16.23 27.76
CA HIS A 24 6.50 17.66 27.87
C HIS A 24 7.47 18.10 26.77
N VAL A 25 6.98 18.93 25.85
CA VAL A 25 7.82 19.63 24.87
C VAL A 25 8.17 21.00 25.46
N ARG A 26 9.47 21.28 25.64
CA ARG A 26 9.94 22.59 26.12
C ARG A 26 9.43 23.71 25.20
N THR A 27 9.11 24.88 25.75
CA THR A 27 8.54 26.03 25.03
C THR A 27 9.32 26.42 23.76
N LYS A 28 10.65 26.26 23.76
CA LYS A 28 11.54 26.52 22.60
C LYS A 28 11.43 25.50 21.44
N SER A 29 10.62 24.46 21.61
CA SER A 29 10.44 23.37 20.64
C SER A 29 8.96 23.09 20.31
N GLN A 30 8.03 23.91 20.81
CA GLN A 30 6.59 23.80 20.54
C GLN A 30 6.25 24.43 19.18
N VAL A 31 6.63 23.77 18.08
CA VAL A 31 6.42 24.32 16.72
C VAL A 31 4.95 24.58 16.36
N GLY A 32 4.00 23.91 17.02
CA GLY A 32 2.56 24.16 16.87
C GLY A 32 2.10 25.52 17.39
N ASP A 33 2.86 26.15 18.29
CA ASP A 33 2.57 27.50 18.79
C ASP A 33 2.60 28.55 17.68
N LEU A 34 3.38 28.30 16.61
CA LEU A 34 3.46 29.17 15.43
C LEU A 34 2.10 29.41 14.77
N LEU A 35 1.19 28.44 14.86
CA LEU A 35 -0.12 28.49 14.21
C LEU A 35 -1.26 28.81 15.19
N THR A 36 -0.98 28.84 16.50
CA THR A 36 -2.02 28.85 17.54
C THR A 36 -1.85 29.94 18.59
N LYS A 37 -0.69 30.61 18.66
CA LYS A 37 -0.39 31.67 19.65
C LYS A 37 0.27 32.88 19.00
N ALA A 38 0.05 34.06 19.58
CA ALA A 38 0.86 35.23 19.29
C ALA A 38 2.24 35.08 19.96
N LEU A 39 3.31 35.08 19.15
CA LEU A 39 4.69 34.85 19.61
C LEU A 39 5.54 36.12 19.45
N SER A 40 6.55 36.29 20.31
CA SER A 40 7.57 37.32 20.11
C SER A 40 8.39 37.02 18.86
N SER A 41 8.89 38.07 18.19
CA SER A 41 9.63 37.95 16.91
C SER A 41 10.79 36.94 17.00
N GLN A 42 11.58 36.98 18.09
CA GLN A 42 12.70 36.05 18.30
C GLN A 42 12.25 34.58 18.39
N GLN A 43 11.14 34.32 19.09
CA GLN A 43 10.58 32.97 19.23
C GLN A 43 9.94 32.50 17.92
N PHE A 44 9.27 33.39 17.20
CA PHE A 44 8.68 33.13 15.88
C PHE A 44 9.75 32.73 14.86
N HIS A 45 10.85 33.47 14.77
CA HIS A 45 11.97 33.14 13.87
C HIS A 45 12.66 31.83 14.27
N HIS A 46 12.87 31.60 15.57
CA HIS A 46 13.45 30.36 16.07
C HIS A 46 12.61 29.13 15.69
N LEU A 47 11.29 29.18 15.92
CA LEU A 47 10.39 28.06 15.59
C LEU A 47 10.16 27.93 14.07
N SER A 48 10.10 29.03 13.32
CA SER A 48 9.97 29.03 11.85
C SER A 48 11.15 28.36 11.16
N SER A 49 12.38 28.60 11.66
CA SER A 49 13.60 27.95 11.13
C SER A 49 13.56 26.42 11.27
N LYS A 50 12.92 25.91 12.33
CA LYS A 50 12.76 24.46 12.56
C LYS A 50 11.69 23.84 11.66
N MET A 51 10.67 24.59 11.28
CA MET A 51 9.58 24.15 10.39
C MET A 51 9.96 24.25 8.90
N ASN A 52 11.11 24.86 8.58
CA ASN A 52 11.58 25.08 7.21
C ASN A 52 10.52 25.77 6.32
N LEU A 53 9.81 26.74 6.89
CA LEU A 53 8.79 27.50 6.19
C LEU A 53 9.46 28.40 5.15
N MET A 54 9.05 28.24 3.89
CA MET A 54 9.55 29.07 2.80
C MET A 54 8.69 30.33 2.69
N ASN A 55 9.35 31.48 2.65
CA ASN A 55 8.71 32.75 2.33
C ASN A 55 8.41 32.76 0.82
N ILE A 56 7.15 32.53 0.45
CA ILE A 56 6.72 32.53 -0.96
C ILE A 56 6.74 33.92 -1.60
N HIS A 57 6.97 34.98 -0.81
CA HIS A 57 7.12 36.36 -1.26
C HIS A 57 8.59 36.82 -1.32
N SER A 58 9.56 36.00 -0.90
CA SER A 58 10.97 36.30 -1.14
C SER A 58 11.31 35.94 -2.60
N LEU A 59 11.07 36.90 -3.49
CA LEU A 59 11.60 36.89 -4.86
C LEU A 59 13.13 36.93 -4.80
N VAL A 60 13.77 35.77 -4.84
CA VAL A 60 15.20 35.67 -5.17
C VAL A 60 15.31 35.61 -6.71
N PRO A 61 15.96 36.57 -7.38
CA PRO A 61 16.01 36.61 -8.83
C PRO A 61 16.82 35.45 -9.40
N LEU A 62 16.24 34.75 -10.38
CA LEU A 62 16.96 33.84 -11.26
C LEU A 62 17.98 34.65 -12.07
N LYS A 63 19.28 34.39 -11.89
CA LYS A 63 20.36 34.92 -12.73
C LYS A 63 20.56 33.97 -13.91
N GLY A 64 20.06 34.36 -15.07
CA GLY A 64 20.47 33.87 -16.39
C GLY A 64 20.77 35.09 -17.24
N GLU A 65 21.93 35.13 -17.90
CA GLU A 65 22.29 36.20 -18.81
C GLU A 65 21.49 36.07 -20.12
N TYR A 66 20.66 37.07 -20.43
CA TYR A 66 20.40 37.46 -21.81
C TYR A 66 19.90 38.90 -21.90
N GLN A 67 20.21 39.55 -23.02
CA GLN A 67 20.37 41.00 -23.21
C GLN A 67 19.13 41.87 -22.98
N LYS A 68 19.42 43.10 -22.53
CA LYS A 68 18.49 44.24 -22.46
C LYS A 68 17.96 44.55 -23.87
N ASP A 69 16.64 44.62 -23.99
CA ASP A 69 16.01 45.66 -24.80
C ASP A 69 14.87 46.29 -23.99
N GLN A 70 14.92 47.62 -23.96
CA GLN A 70 13.95 48.49 -23.33
C GLN A 70 12.62 48.40 -24.11
N LEU A 71 11.49 48.40 -23.42
CA LEU A 71 10.32 49.22 -23.75
C LEU A 71 9.28 49.12 -22.63
N GLN A 72 8.51 50.19 -22.54
CA GLN A 72 7.93 50.78 -21.35
C GLN A 72 6.68 50.05 -20.82
N ALA A 73 6.45 50.22 -19.52
CA ALA A 73 5.18 49.94 -18.87
C ALA A 73 4.05 50.75 -19.53
N SER A 74 2.98 50.07 -19.89
CA SER A 74 1.64 50.69 -19.92
C SER A 74 0.66 49.76 -19.21
N SER A 75 0.08 50.34 -18.15
CA SER A 75 -1.13 49.89 -17.46
C SER A 75 -2.23 49.51 -18.46
N TYR A 76 -3.05 48.49 -18.21
CA TYR A 76 -4.52 48.60 -18.35
C TYR A 76 -5.28 47.53 -17.55
N LYS A 77 -6.47 47.96 -17.15
CA LYS A 77 -7.46 47.40 -16.22
C LYS A 77 -8.08 46.10 -16.71
N LEU A 78 -8.56 45.31 -15.75
CA LEU A 78 -9.58 44.27 -15.93
C LEU A 78 -10.92 44.88 -16.36
N GLN A 79 -11.55 44.34 -17.40
CA GLN A 79 -13.00 44.21 -17.53
C GLN A 79 -13.37 42.95 -18.35
N PRO A 80 -14.60 42.41 -18.16
CA PRO A 80 -14.99 41.06 -18.54
C PRO A 80 -15.62 41.02 -19.94
N GLU A 81 -15.45 39.90 -20.66
CA GLU A 81 -16.18 39.68 -21.91
C GLU A 81 -16.83 38.29 -21.95
N GLN A 82 -18.11 38.31 -22.30
CA GLN A 82 -19.01 37.18 -22.51
C GLN A 82 -18.92 36.68 -23.96
N ASP A 83 -19.17 35.37 -24.10
CA ASP A 83 -19.82 34.67 -25.22
C ASP A 83 -19.21 34.68 -26.64
N LYS A 84 -18.69 33.52 -27.05
CA LYS A 84 -19.28 32.65 -28.10
C LYS A 84 -18.33 31.50 -28.43
N TYR A 85 -18.77 30.26 -28.27
CA TYR A 85 -18.96 29.28 -29.36
C TYR A 85 -19.56 27.99 -28.79
N LYS A 86 -20.46 27.41 -29.58
CA LYS A 86 -21.50 26.45 -29.24
C LYS A 86 -20.96 25.03 -28.93
N GLU A 87 -21.70 24.34 -28.05
CA GLU A 87 -21.76 22.88 -27.88
C GLU A 87 -22.01 22.13 -29.22
N PRO A 88 -21.74 20.80 -29.35
CA PRO A 88 -22.07 19.77 -28.35
C PRO A 88 -21.10 18.57 -28.24
N VAL A 89 -20.58 18.27 -27.05
CA VAL A 89 -20.18 16.89 -26.69
C VAL A 89 -20.55 16.58 -25.23
N ILE A 90 -21.74 17.00 -24.78
CA ILE A 90 -22.36 16.42 -23.58
C ILE A 90 -23.17 15.20 -24.02
N GLY A 91 -22.44 14.13 -24.31
CA GLY A 91 -23.04 12.84 -24.70
C GLY A 91 -22.16 11.62 -24.45
N LYS A 92 -20.86 11.80 -24.13
CA LYS A 92 -19.92 10.68 -23.93
C LYS A 92 -19.14 10.71 -22.62
N ILE A 93 -19.47 11.58 -21.67
CA ILE A 93 -18.76 11.70 -20.39
C ILE A 93 -19.50 11.04 -19.20
N LYS A 94 -20.78 10.64 -19.37
CA LYS A 94 -21.53 10.00 -18.27
C LYS A 94 -21.40 8.47 -18.21
N GLU A 95 -21.04 7.78 -19.30
CA GLU A 95 -20.89 6.31 -19.32
C GLU A 95 -19.51 5.81 -18.84
N ALA A 96 -18.44 6.57 -19.09
CA ALA A 96 -17.08 6.20 -18.64
C ALA A 96 -16.89 6.37 -17.12
N ALA A 97 -17.58 7.35 -16.51
CA ALA A 97 -17.53 7.61 -15.08
C ALA A 97 -18.34 6.60 -14.23
N ALA A 98 -19.46 6.09 -14.77
CA ALA A 98 -20.31 5.11 -14.10
C ALA A 98 -19.66 3.71 -14.04
N THR A 99 -18.99 3.30 -15.11
CA THR A 99 -18.31 1.99 -15.22
C THR A 99 -17.08 1.91 -14.31
N THR A 100 -16.36 3.03 -14.15
CA THR A 100 -15.17 3.13 -13.28
C THR A 100 -15.55 3.09 -11.79
N ASN A 101 -16.67 3.70 -11.41
CA ASN A 101 -17.14 3.68 -10.02
C ASN A 101 -17.68 2.32 -9.58
N ALA A 102 -18.34 1.56 -10.47
CA ALA A 102 -18.84 0.22 -10.14
C ALA A 102 -17.71 -0.82 -9.94
N ILE A 103 -16.66 -0.75 -10.77
CA ILE A 103 -15.46 -1.62 -10.65
C ILE A 103 -14.68 -1.29 -9.37
N ASN A 104 -14.56 -0.01 -9.01
CA ASN A 104 -13.89 0.43 -7.78
C ASN A 104 -14.66 0.02 -6.52
N VAL A 105 -16.00 0.07 -6.54
CA VAL A 105 -16.84 -0.36 -5.40
C VAL A 105 -16.83 -1.88 -5.24
N ALA A 106 -16.85 -2.66 -6.33
CA ALA A 106 -16.74 -4.12 -6.27
C ALA A 106 -15.34 -4.60 -5.81
N SER A 107 -14.29 -3.89 -6.21
CA SER A 107 -12.90 -4.17 -5.78
C SER A 107 -12.66 -3.77 -4.32
N ALA A 108 -13.19 -2.63 -3.88
CA ALA A 108 -13.19 -2.22 -2.48
C ALA A 108 -14.02 -3.16 -1.58
N LYS A 109 -15.12 -3.72 -2.11
CA LYS A 109 -15.93 -4.73 -1.42
C LYS A 109 -15.23 -6.10 -1.34
N ARG A 110 -14.32 -6.43 -2.28
CA ARG A 110 -13.42 -7.61 -2.16
C ARG A 110 -12.23 -7.39 -1.23
N MET A 111 -11.76 -6.16 -1.04
CA MET A 111 -10.77 -5.87 0.03
C MET A 111 -11.34 -6.17 1.43
N LYS A 112 -12.67 -6.21 1.59
CA LYS A 112 -13.31 -6.60 2.86
C LYS A 112 -13.18 -8.10 3.22
N GLU A 113 -12.69 -8.98 2.33
CA GLU A 113 -12.47 -10.40 2.68
C GLU A 113 -11.04 -10.69 3.15
N PHE A 114 -10.03 -9.95 2.66
CA PHE A 114 -8.65 -10.16 3.11
C PHE A 114 -8.41 -9.40 4.41
N LYS A 115 -8.37 -10.12 5.54
CA LYS A 115 -8.14 -9.49 6.84
C LYS A 115 -6.76 -8.84 6.89
N GLN A 116 -6.74 -7.63 7.45
CA GLN A 116 -5.51 -6.87 7.66
C GLN A 116 -4.56 -7.58 8.62
N PHE A 117 -5.10 -8.14 9.70
CA PHE A 117 -4.39 -9.03 10.62
C PHE A 117 -5.08 -10.40 10.59
N ASP A 118 -4.31 -11.48 10.47
CA ASP A 118 -4.86 -12.85 10.52
C ASP A 118 -3.84 -13.83 11.10
N ILE A 119 -4.36 -14.93 11.65
CA ILE A 119 -3.57 -16.04 12.19
C ILE A 119 -3.59 -17.18 11.16
N VAL A 120 -2.42 -17.71 10.82
CA VAL A 120 -2.26 -18.76 9.81
C VAL A 120 -1.33 -19.86 10.31
N SER A 121 -1.39 -21.05 9.72
CA SER A 121 -0.58 -22.19 10.20
C SER A 121 0.68 -22.45 9.37
N ASP A 122 0.68 -22.14 8.07
CA ASP A 122 1.81 -22.45 7.19
C ASP A 122 2.87 -21.33 7.22
N TYR A 123 3.97 -21.59 7.93
CA TYR A 123 5.16 -20.73 8.00
C TYR A 123 6.36 -21.26 7.19
N SER A 124 6.16 -22.27 6.34
CA SER A 124 7.25 -23.02 5.70
C SER A 124 8.19 -22.18 4.82
N ASP A 125 7.70 -21.06 4.28
CA ASP A 125 8.48 -20.11 3.47
C ASP A 125 8.92 -18.87 4.26
N HIS A 126 8.73 -18.85 5.57
CA HIS A 126 9.20 -17.78 6.44
C HIS A 126 10.71 -17.81 6.57
N TYR A 127 11.37 -16.66 6.49
CA TYR A 127 12.84 -16.57 6.53
C TYR A 127 13.44 -17.23 7.78
N TYR A 128 12.75 -17.09 8.92
CA TYR A 128 13.14 -17.68 10.21
C TYR A 128 12.50 -19.06 10.49
N ALA A 129 11.87 -19.70 9.51
CA ALA A 129 11.22 -21.01 9.71
C ALA A 129 12.19 -22.08 10.21
N SER A 130 13.39 -22.13 9.60
CA SER A 130 14.46 -23.06 9.96
C SER A 130 15.25 -22.64 11.21
N SER A 131 14.97 -21.46 11.78
CA SER A 131 15.61 -21.04 13.03
C SER A 131 15.20 -22.03 14.12
N ASN A 132 16.17 -22.83 14.54
CA ASN A 132 15.91 -24.01 15.32
C ASN A 132 15.60 -23.60 16.76
N LEU A 133 14.33 -23.69 17.16
CA LEU A 133 13.89 -23.41 18.53
C LEU A 133 14.69 -24.23 19.57
N SER A 134 15.23 -25.38 19.18
CA SER A 134 16.12 -26.18 20.04
C SER A 134 17.43 -25.48 20.42
N LEU A 135 17.92 -24.52 19.62
CA LEU A 135 19.08 -23.69 19.97
C LEU A 135 18.78 -22.77 21.16
N PHE A 136 17.50 -22.50 21.44
CA PHE A 136 17.10 -21.78 22.64
C PHE A 136 17.03 -22.69 23.88
N GLY A 137 17.23 -24.01 23.73
CA GLY A 137 17.23 -24.98 24.82
C GLY A 137 15.96 -24.88 25.68
N LYS A 138 16.13 -24.72 26.99
CA LYS A 138 15.03 -24.52 27.95
C LYS A 138 14.21 -23.24 27.72
N LYS A 139 14.72 -22.28 26.93
CA LYS A 139 13.99 -21.03 26.64
C LYS A 139 12.92 -21.19 25.55
N LYS A 140 12.85 -22.31 24.83
CA LYS A 140 11.79 -22.54 23.82
C LYS A 140 10.38 -22.51 24.42
N ASP A 141 10.26 -22.93 25.69
CA ASP A 141 8.98 -22.99 26.40
C ASP A 141 8.41 -21.59 26.65
N CYS A 142 9.21 -20.53 26.46
CA CYS A 142 8.76 -19.15 26.59
C CYS A 142 7.69 -18.74 25.56
N PHE A 143 7.56 -19.49 24.46
CA PHE A 143 6.58 -19.24 23.40
C PHE A 143 5.36 -20.16 23.45
N THR A 144 5.42 -21.25 24.23
CA THR A 144 4.33 -22.24 24.33
C THR A 144 3.65 -22.23 25.70
N ASN A 145 4.34 -21.78 26.74
CA ASN A 145 3.79 -21.69 28.09
C ASN A 145 2.97 -20.40 28.26
N ALA A 146 1.65 -20.54 28.48
CA ALA A 146 0.72 -19.43 28.72
C ALA A 146 1.12 -18.51 29.88
N ASN A 147 1.90 -19.00 30.86
CA ASN A 147 2.38 -18.20 31.98
C ASN A 147 3.64 -17.39 31.66
N CYS A 148 4.29 -17.63 30.52
CA CYS A 148 5.49 -16.92 30.14
C CYS A 148 5.21 -15.43 29.87
N SER A 149 6.01 -14.55 30.46
CA SER A 149 5.94 -13.10 30.23
C SER A 149 6.21 -12.72 28.76
N VAL A 150 7.05 -13.48 28.06
CA VAL A 150 7.38 -13.27 26.64
C VAL A 150 6.15 -13.52 25.78
N LEU A 151 5.51 -14.69 25.92
CA LEU A 151 4.28 -15.01 25.20
C LEU A 151 3.16 -14.00 25.50
N LYS A 152 2.96 -13.65 26.77
CA LYS A 152 2.00 -12.60 27.16
C LYS A 152 2.29 -11.27 26.48
N ARG A 153 3.57 -10.89 26.38
CA ARG A 153 3.98 -9.67 25.66
C ARG A 153 3.70 -9.77 24.16
N ILE A 154 4.00 -10.90 23.52
CA ILE A 154 3.70 -11.12 22.10
C ILE A 154 2.19 -11.05 21.83
N MET A 155 1.36 -11.65 22.68
CA MET A 155 -0.10 -11.55 22.57
C MET A 155 -0.59 -10.10 22.69
N GLN A 156 0.07 -9.27 23.51
CA GLN A 156 -0.21 -7.83 23.55
C GLN A 156 0.16 -7.14 22.23
N GLU A 157 1.31 -7.48 21.62
CA GLU A 157 1.68 -6.96 20.29
C GLU A 157 0.63 -7.34 19.23
N TRP A 158 0.14 -8.58 19.25
CA TRP A 158 -0.90 -9.05 18.33
C TRP A 158 -2.19 -8.23 18.48
N LYS A 159 -2.64 -7.99 19.72
CA LYS A 159 -3.80 -7.15 19.99
C LYS A 159 -3.58 -5.70 19.54
N ILE A 160 -2.37 -5.16 19.68
CA ILE A 160 -2.04 -3.81 19.19
C ILE A 160 -2.15 -3.78 17.67
N LEU A 161 -1.60 -4.78 16.98
CA LEU A 161 -1.64 -4.87 15.51
C LEU A 161 -3.06 -5.03 14.99
N GLU A 162 -3.82 -5.99 15.51
CA GLU A 162 -5.21 -6.24 15.10
C GLU A 162 -6.08 -4.97 15.14
N ASN A 163 -5.85 -4.10 16.13
CA ASN A 163 -6.69 -2.92 16.35
C ASN A 163 -6.13 -1.61 15.77
N ASN A 164 -4.84 -1.53 15.39
CA ASN A 164 -4.18 -0.24 15.11
C ASN A 164 -3.29 -0.24 13.86
N LEU A 165 -3.39 -1.25 12.99
CA LEU A 165 -2.63 -1.26 11.73
C LEU A 165 -3.12 -0.17 10.75
N PRO A 166 -2.21 0.62 10.15
CA PRO A 166 -2.58 1.51 9.04
C PRO A 166 -3.09 0.71 7.84
N GLU A 167 -4.11 1.20 7.14
CA GLU A 167 -4.84 0.50 6.04
C GLU A 167 -3.95 -0.16 4.97
N THR A 168 -2.73 0.34 4.80
CA THR A 168 -1.75 -0.11 3.81
C THR A 168 -0.76 -1.17 4.35
N ILE A 169 -0.93 -1.64 5.59
CA ILE A 169 -0.07 -2.64 6.22
C ILE A 169 -0.91 -3.84 6.60
N TYR A 170 -0.47 -5.03 6.19
CA TYR A 170 -1.15 -6.30 6.46
C TYR A 170 -0.17 -7.25 7.14
N VAL A 171 -0.66 -8.05 8.08
CA VAL A 171 0.15 -8.88 8.96
C VAL A 171 -0.42 -10.29 9.05
N ARG A 172 0.48 -11.28 9.05
CA ARG A 172 0.20 -12.68 9.36
C ARG A 172 1.06 -13.11 10.54
N VAL A 173 0.43 -13.74 11.51
CA VAL A 173 1.10 -14.38 12.65
C VAL A 173 0.80 -15.88 12.62
N TYR A 174 1.60 -16.67 13.32
CA TYR A 174 1.58 -18.12 13.16
C TYR A 174 1.17 -18.85 14.45
N ASP A 175 0.17 -19.72 14.36
CA ASP A 175 -0.38 -20.47 15.50
C ASP A 175 0.61 -21.50 16.08
N GLN A 176 1.45 -22.09 15.23
CA GLN A 176 2.49 -23.06 15.61
C GLN A 176 3.83 -22.40 15.98
N ARG A 177 4.00 -21.13 15.60
CA ARG A 177 5.24 -20.36 15.78
C ARG A 177 4.92 -18.94 16.22
N MET A 178 4.51 -18.81 17.49
CA MET A 178 4.13 -17.54 18.12
C MET A 178 5.25 -16.49 18.05
N ASP A 179 6.51 -16.93 17.93
CA ASP A 179 7.68 -16.08 17.77
C ASP A 179 7.82 -15.46 16.37
N LEU A 180 7.04 -15.88 15.38
CA LEU A 180 7.14 -15.43 14.00
C LEU A 180 6.00 -14.47 13.60
N LEU A 181 6.33 -13.52 12.73
CA LEU A 181 5.38 -12.56 12.16
C LEU A 181 5.84 -12.15 10.77
N ARG A 182 4.92 -12.16 9.80
CA ARG A 182 5.14 -11.61 8.46
C ARG A 182 4.28 -10.38 8.27
N ALA A 183 4.86 -9.31 7.74
CA ALA A 183 4.15 -8.10 7.35
C ALA A 183 4.38 -7.75 5.89
N VAL A 184 3.37 -7.20 5.23
CA VAL A 184 3.50 -6.53 3.93
C VAL A 184 3.09 -5.08 4.07
N ILE A 185 3.90 -4.18 3.51
CA ILE A 185 3.61 -2.75 3.41
C ILE A 185 3.34 -2.43 1.95
N VAL A 186 2.20 -1.84 1.66
CA VAL A 186 1.87 -1.28 0.35
C VAL A 186 2.59 0.05 0.19
N GLY A 187 3.34 0.20 -0.90
CA GLY A 187 4.07 1.43 -1.20
C GLY A 187 3.13 2.62 -1.42
N ALA A 188 3.38 3.72 -0.71
CA ALA A 188 2.52 4.88 -0.71
C ALA A 188 2.63 5.69 -2.01
N ALA A 189 1.51 6.30 -2.43
CA ALA A 189 1.50 7.32 -3.46
C ALA A 189 2.43 8.50 -3.08
N GLY A 190 3.00 9.20 -4.06
CA GLY A 190 3.99 10.24 -3.78
C GLY A 190 5.43 9.73 -3.63
N THR A 191 5.66 8.42 -3.66
CA THR A 191 6.98 7.79 -3.45
C THR A 191 7.39 6.96 -4.67
N PRO A 192 8.69 6.65 -4.87
CA PRO A 192 9.10 5.71 -5.93
C PRO A 192 8.68 4.25 -5.65
N TYR A 193 8.06 4.00 -4.51
CA TYR A 193 7.58 2.69 -4.08
C TYR A 193 6.11 2.45 -4.43
N HIS A 194 5.40 3.47 -4.95
CA HIS A 194 3.95 3.45 -5.11
C HIS A 194 3.42 2.17 -5.78
N ASP A 195 2.33 1.63 -5.25
CA ASP A 195 1.67 0.39 -5.68
C ASP A 195 2.51 -0.90 -5.56
N GLY A 196 3.78 -0.82 -5.15
CA GLY A 196 4.62 -1.97 -4.82
C GLY A 196 4.20 -2.64 -3.52
N LEU A 197 4.56 -3.91 -3.36
CA LEU A 197 4.35 -4.69 -2.13
C LEU A 197 5.71 -5.07 -1.53
N PHE A 198 5.94 -4.72 -0.26
CA PHE A 198 7.22 -4.92 0.41
C PHE A 198 7.03 -5.85 1.62
N PHE A 199 7.59 -7.05 1.55
CA PHE A 199 7.43 -8.10 2.56
C PHE A 199 8.59 -8.11 3.57
N PHE A 200 8.22 -8.28 4.83
CA PHE A 200 9.11 -8.31 5.98
C PHE A 200 8.77 -9.49 6.89
N ASP A 201 9.76 -10.30 7.20
CA ASP A 201 9.66 -11.39 8.17
C ASP A 201 10.33 -10.96 9.47
N PHE A 202 9.69 -11.27 10.59
CA PHE A 202 10.16 -10.95 11.93
C PHE A 202 10.20 -12.19 12.80
N SER A 203 11.17 -12.23 13.72
CA SER A 203 11.27 -13.27 14.75
C SER A 203 11.55 -12.64 16.12
N PHE A 204 10.66 -12.86 17.07
CA PHE A 204 10.81 -12.40 18.46
C PHE A 204 11.83 -13.28 19.20
N PRO A 205 12.86 -12.69 19.83
CA PRO A 205 13.84 -13.47 20.58
C PRO A 205 13.27 -13.96 21.92
N PRO A 206 13.86 -14.99 22.55
CA PRO A 206 13.37 -15.53 23.83
C PRO A 206 13.49 -14.57 25.03
N ASP A 207 14.20 -13.45 24.88
CA ASP A 207 14.30 -12.40 25.89
C ASP A 207 13.42 -11.18 25.56
N TYR A 208 12.55 -11.26 24.55
CA TYR A 208 11.63 -10.19 24.18
C TYR A 208 10.73 -9.78 25.37
N PRO A 209 10.54 -8.47 25.65
CA PRO A 209 10.93 -7.31 24.86
C PRO A 209 12.28 -6.70 25.24
N ASN A 210 13.17 -7.36 25.97
CA ASN A 210 14.49 -6.78 26.32
C ASN A 210 15.35 -6.53 25.08
N SER A 211 15.29 -7.44 24.11
CA SER A 211 15.86 -7.27 22.78
C SER A 211 14.76 -7.01 21.74
N PRO A 212 15.03 -6.24 20.68
CA PRO A 212 14.10 -6.06 19.57
C PRO A 212 13.89 -7.37 18.79
N PRO A 213 12.82 -7.48 17.99
CA PRO A 213 12.67 -8.60 17.06
C PRO A 213 13.79 -8.59 16.01
N ASN A 214 14.21 -9.77 15.59
CA ASN A 214 14.98 -9.93 14.36
C ASN A 214 14.07 -9.61 13.17
N ALA A 215 14.64 -9.03 12.11
CA ALA A 215 13.87 -8.61 10.93
C ALA A 215 14.62 -8.91 9.64
N HIS A 216 13.89 -9.36 8.63
CA HIS A 216 14.39 -9.68 7.30
C HIS A 216 13.46 -9.11 6.22
N TYR A 217 14.03 -8.37 5.28
CA TYR A 217 13.32 -7.86 4.11
C TYR A 217 13.45 -8.82 2.92
N HIS A 218 12.34 -9.11 2.26
CA HIS A 218 12.32 -9.94 1.05
C HIS A 218 12.89 -9.14 -0.13
N ALA A 219 14.21 -9.11 -0.26
CA ALA A 219 14.90 -8.24 -1.18
C ALA A 219 14.91 -8.73 -2.64
N HIS A 220 14.75 -10.04 -2.86
CA HIS A 220 14.87 -10.68 -4.18
C HIS A 220 16.16 -10.27 -4.92
N GLY A 221 17.26 -10.11 -4.19
CA GLY A 221 18.56 -9.68 -4.72
C GLY A 221 18.66 -8.19 -5.07
N MET A 222 17.64 -7.38 -4.81
CA MET A 222 17.56 -5.97 -5.18
C MET A 222 17.71 -5.05 -3.96
N ARG A 223 18.55 -4.01 -4.08
CA ARG A 223 18.69 -2.97 -3.05
C ARG A 223 17.76 -1.79 -3.34
N LEU A 224 16.58 -1.80 -2.72
CA LEU A 224 15.50 -0.83 -2.96
C LEU A 224 15.57 0.44 -2.10
N ASN A 225 16.43 0.45 -1.10
CA ASN A 225 16.64 1.60 -0.22
C ASN A 225 18.04 1.50 0.43
N PRO A 226 18.68 2.61 0.84
CA PRO A 226 19.92 2.53 1.60
C PRO A 226 19.79 1.68 2.87
N ASN A 227 18.62 1.69 3.51
CA ASN A 227 18.29 0.89 4.70
C ASN A 227 17.79 -0.54 4.39
N LEU A 228 17.53 -0.90 3.12
CA LEU A 228 17.03 -2.22 2.71
C LEU A 228 18.04 -2.88 1.76
N TYR A 229 18.86 -3.76 2.32
CA TYR A 229 19.98 -4.37 1.62
C TYR A 229 19.51 -5.50 0.70
N SER A 230 20.30 -5.80 -0.33
CA SER A 230 20.01 -6.88 -1.30
C SER A 230 19.98 -8.28 -0.68
N ASN A 231 20.62 -8.46 0.48
CA ASN A 231 20.58 -9.69 1.28
C ASN A 231 19.43 -9.72 2.30
N GLY A 232 18.56 -8.71 2.29
CA GLY A 232 17.42 -8.59 3.19
C GLY A 232 17.72 -7.99 4.56
N LYS A 233 18.96 -7.55 4.85
CA LYS A 233 19.24 -6.80 6.08
C LYS A 233 18.49 -5.46 6.08
N ILE A 234 17.91 -5.12 7.24
CA ILE A 234 17.20 -3.87 7.49
C ILE A 234 18.01 -3.02 8.47
N CYS A 235 18.29 -1.77 8.13
CA CYS A 235 18.95 -0.80 9.00
C CYS A 235 17.93 0.18 9.59
N LEU A 236 17.59 0.02 10.87
CA LEU A 236 16.71 0.90 11.62
C LEU A 236 17.20 0.98 13.08
N SER A 237 17.29 2.19 13.65
CA SER A 237 17.73 2.38 15.03
C SER A 237 16.84 1.65 16.03
N LEU A 238 15.52 1.59 15.76
CA LEU A 238 14.54 0.88 16.56
C LEU A 238 14.75 -0.65 16.56
N LEU A 239 15.47 -1.19 15.58
CA LEU A 239 15.88 -2.59 15.52
C LEU A 239 17.31 -2.80 16.01
N ASN A 240 17.96 -1.75 16.54
CA ASN A 240 19.39 -1.73 16.90
C ASN A 240 20.34 -2.13 15.76
N THR A 241 19.91 -2.05 14.50
CA THR A 241 20.74 -2.35 13.32
C THR A 241 21.36 -1.10 12.68
N TRP A 242 21.08 0.08 13.25
CA TRP A 242 21.64 1.36 12.82
C TRP A 242 21.88 2.28 14.02
N ILE A 243 22.85 3.20 13.87
CA ILE A 243 23.15 4.21 14.89
C ILE A 243 22.01 5.23 14.91
N GLY A 244 21.50 5.54 16.09
CA GLY A 244 20.50 6.59 16.29
C GLY A 244 20.58 7.18 17.70
N GLU A 245 19.89 8.30 17.91
CA GLU A 245 19.72 8.89 19.24
C GLU A 245 19.12 7.86 20.21
N LYS A 246 19.40 7.99 21.51
CA LYS A 246 19.00 7.00 22.52
C LYS A 246 17.48 6.78 22.52
N GLU A 247 16.72 7.83 22.25
CA GLU A 247 15.27 7.90 22.19
C GLU A 247 14.70 7.18 20.96
N ALA A 248 15.49 7.05 19.88
CA ALA A 248 15.12 6.37 18.65
C ALA A 248 15.51 4.89 18.62
N ARG A 249 16.13 4.38 19.69
CA ARG A 249 16.50 2.96 19.85
C ARG A 249 15.38 2.17 20.50
N TRP A 250 15.49 0.84 20.39
CA TRP A 250 14.55 -0.09 21.04
C TRP A 250 14.49 0.18 22.56
N ASN A 251 13.29 0.38 23.07
CA ASN A 251 13.00 0.50 24.49
C ASN A 251 12.07 -0.64 24.93
N PRO A 252 12.54 -1.58 25.77
CA PRO A 252 11.74 -2.73 26.21
C PRO A 252 10.39 -2.40 26.86
N ARG A 253 10.25 -1.19 27.42
CA ARG A 253 9.03 -0.77 28.11
C ARG A 253 7.98 -0.15 27.19
N SER A 254 8.39 0.42 26.07
CA SER A 254 7.50 1.27 25.25
C SER A 254 7.54 0.98 23.75
N SER A 255 8.57 0.30 23.25
CA SER A 255 8.66 -0.03 21.83
C SER A 255 7.71 -1.17 21.46
N THR A 256 7.17 -1.12 20.25
CA THR A 256 6.22 -2.12 19.73
C THR A 256 6.59 -2.51 18.30
N ILE A 257 6.12 -3.67 17.84
CA ILE A 257 6.29 -4.07 16.44
C ILE A 257 5.52 -3.11 15.50
N LEU A 258 4.38 -2.58 15.95
CA LEU A 258 3.64 -1.57 15.17
C LEU A 258 4.51 -0.33 14.91
N GLN A 259 5.27 0.15 15.91
CA GLN A 259 6.21 1.26 15.73
C GLN A 259 7.30 0.95 14.70
N VAL A 260 7.79 -0.29 14.65
CA VAL A 260 8.74 -0.74 13.61
C VAL A 260 8.09 -0.65 12.22
N LEU A 261 6.87 -1.19 12.06
CA LEU A 261 6.17 -1.20 10.78
C LEU A 261 5.87 0.22 10.25
N VAL A 262 5.37 1.12 11.11
CA VAL A 262 5.13 2.51 10.70
C VAL A 262 6.43 3.29 10.46
N SER A 263 7.52 2.94 11.14
CA SER A 263 8.85 3.52 10.87
C SER A 263 9.40 3.06 9.52
N LEU A 264 9.22 1.79 9.16
CA LEU A 264 9.56 1.29 7.81
C LEU A 264 8.76 2.02 6.73
N GLN A 265 7.46 2.20 6.94
CA GLN A 265 6.62 2.95 6.01
C GLN A 265 7.04 4.43 5.88
N GLY A 266 7.18 5.14 7.01
CA GLY A 266 7.36 6.59 7.01
C GLY A 266 8.81 7.06 6.80
N LEU A 267 9.79 6.32 7.32
CA LEU A 267 11.21 6.71 7.28
C LEU A 267 11.98 5.99 6.17
N VAL A 268 11.64 4.74 5.88
CA VAL A 268 12.38 3.95 4.88
C VAL A 268 11.72 4.10 3.50
N LEU A 269 10.45 3.75 3.37
CA LEU A 269 9.70 3.77 2.11
C LEU A 269 9.15 5.18 1.77
N ASN A 270 9.98 6.21 1.92
CA ASN A 270 9.59 7.60 1.79
C ASN A 270 9.74 8.16 0.35
N ARG A 271 9.39 9.44 0.16
CA ARG A 271 9.39 10.14 -1.14
C ARG A 271 10.78 10.41 -1.74
N LYS A 272 11.82 10.50 -0.91
CA LYS A 272 13.19 10.83 -1.32
C LYS A 272 14.21 9.90 -0.64
N PRO A 273 14.16 8.58 -0.91
CA PRO A 273 14.99 7.58 -0.26
C PRO A 273 16.48 7.75 -0.51
N PHE A 274 16.88 8.55 -1.51
CA PHE A 274 18.27 8.95 -1.72
C PHE A 274 18.94 9.51 -0.46
N TYR A 275 18.21 10.31 0.34
CA TYR A 275 18.74 10.97 1.54
C TYR A 275 18.75 10.08 2.78
N ASN A 276 18.32 8.82 2.67
CA ASN A 276 18.43 7.86 3.76
C ASN A 276 19.86 7.36 3.97
N GLU A 277 20.76 7.57 3.00
CA GLU A 277 22.18 7.22 3.13
C GLU A 277 22.89 8.22 4.06
N PRO A 278 23.62 7.77 5.09
CA PRO A 278 24.42 8.63 5.94
C PRO A 278 25.45 9.45 5.17
N GLY A 279 25.75 10.64 5.68
CA GLY A 279 26.83 11.49 5.14
C GLY A 279 26.50 12.20 3.82
N ARG A 280 25.30 12.00 3.26
CA ARG A 280 24.88 12.80 2.10
C ARG A 280 24.66 14.26 2.53
N PRO A 281 25.19 15.24 1.77
CA PRO A 281 25.10 16.64 2.14
C PRO A 281 23.63 17.08 2.24
N ILE A 282 23.36 17.94 3.22
CA ILE A 282 22.03 18.53 3.49
C ILE A 282 21.52 19.30 2.25
N PHE A 283 22.42 19.78 1.40
CA PHE A 283 22.07 20.41 0.15
C PHE A 283 21.27 19.46 -0.73
N ARG A 284 20.02 19.86 -1.02
CA ARG A 284 19.05 19.07 -1.77
C ARG A 284 19.48 18.96 -3.24
N ASN A 285 20.35 17.99 -3.56
CA ASN A 285 20.62 17.63 -4.95
C ASN A 285 19.40 16.91 -5.55
N GLN A 286 18.48 17.70 -6.10
CA GLN A 286 17.22 17.19 -6.65
C GLN A 286 17.46 16.26 -7.84
N LYS A 287 18.48 16.50 -8.67
CA LYS A 287 18.78 15.68 -9.85
C LYS A 287 19.21 14.26 -9.45
N LEU A 288 20.13 14.13 -8.49
CA LEU A 288 20.54 12.82 -7.96
C LEU A 288 19.39 12.11 -7.25
N SER A 289 18.59 12.84 -6.45
CA SER A 289 17.41 12.26 -5.80
C SER A 289 16.38 11.76 -6.82
N ARG A 290 16.14 12.49 -7.92
CA ARG A 290 15.24 12.06 -9.01
C ARG A 290 15.78 10.83 -9.74
N SER A 291 17.07 10.83 -10.10
CA SER A 291 17.72 9.67 -10.71
C SER A 291 17.63 8.42 -9.82
N TYR A 292 17.82 8.59 -8.51
CA TYR A 292 17.64 7.52 -7.54
C TYR A 292 16.19 7.02 -7.50
N ASN A 293 15.19 7.91 -7.45
CA ASN A 293 13.78 7.54 -7.52
C ASN A 293 13.46 6.72 -8.78
N ASN A 294 13.97 7.14 -9.94
CA ASN A 294 13.81 6.43 -11.21
C ASN A 294 14.37 5.00 -11.13
N LYS A 295 15.56 4.83 -10.56
CA LYS A 295 16.15 3.50 -10.31
C LYS A 295 15.30 2.68 -9.35
N ILE A 296 14.83 3.26 -8.24
CA ILE A 296 14.02 2.54 -7.26
C ILE A 296 12.69 2.09 -7.85
N PHE A 297 12.04 2.92 -8.65
CA PHE A 297 10.79 2.53 -9.31
C PHE A 297 10.97 1.38 -10.31
N LEU A 298 12.07 1.39 -11.09
CA LEU A 298 12.45 0.25 -11.94
C LEU A 298 12.60 -1.05 -11.14
N LEU A 299 13.30 -0.99 -10.01
CA LEU A 299 13.48 -2.14 -9.13
C LEU A 299 12.16 -2.58 -8.49
N SER A 300 11.30 -1.62 -8.11
CA SER A 300 9.96 -1.88 -7.56
C SER A 300 9.12 -2.66 -8.58
N CYS A 301 9.09 -2.21 -9.84
CA CYS A 301 8.43 -2.94 -10.93
C CYS A 301 8.97 -4.36 -11.12
N LYS A 302 10.29 -4.56 -11.02
CA LYS A 302 10.89 -5.91 -11.07
C LYS A 302 10.45 -6.77 -9.88
N THR A 303 10.36 -6.21 -8.68
CA THR A 303 9.81 -6.95 -7.53
C THR A 303 8.35 -7.34 -7.73
N MET A 304 7.53 -6.49 -8.36
CA MET A 304 6.13 -6.85 -8.69
C MET A 304 6.08 -8.10 -9.57
N LEU A 305 6.92 -8.20 -10.61
CA LEU A 305 7.00 -9.38 -11.47
C LEU A 305 7.43 -10.64 -10.72
N VAL A 306 8.36 -10.52 -9.76
CA VAL A 306 8.78 -11.65 -8.91
C VAL A 306 7.62 -12.12 -8.03
N LEU A 307 6.92 -11.18 -7.39
CA LEU A 307 5.79 -11.48 -6.49
C LEU A 307 4.60 -12.07 -7.24
N LEU A 308 4.33 -11.64 -8.47
CA LEU A 308 3.30 -12.24 -9.33
C LEU A 308 3.61 -13.69 -9.69
N LYS A 309 4.89 -14.05 -9.82
CA LYS A 309 5.32 -15.43 -10.13
C LYS A 309 5.37 -16.32 -8.88
N LYS A 310 5.81 -15.77 -7.76
CA LYS A 310 6.01 -16.50 -6.50
C LYS A 310 5.58 -15.63 -5.32
N PRO A 311 4.27 -15.49 -5.07
CA PRO A 311 3.78 -14.78 -3.90
C PRO A 311 4.19 -15.50 -2.61
N PRO A 312 4.47 -14.79 -1.51
CA PRO A 312 4.67 -15.40 -0.21
C PRO A 312 3.41 -16.13 0.27
N LYS A 313 3.59 -17.24 1.00
CA LYS A 313 2.47 -18.02 1.53
C LYS A 313 1.59 -17.18 2.45
N SER A 314 0.29 -17.47 2.42
CA SER A 314 -0.78 -16.72 3.09
C SER A 314 -1.04 -15.31 2.55
N PHE A 315 -0.39 -14.93 1.45
CA PHE A 315 -0.55 -13.65 0.76
C PHE A 315 -0.83 -13.80 -0.73
N GLU A 316 -0.98 -15.02 -1.25
CA GLU A 316 -1.21 -15.31 -2.67
C GLU A 316 -2.43 -14.56 -3.21
N GLY A 317 -3.56 -14.69 -2.53
CA GLY A 317 -4.79 -13.98 -2.88
C GLY A 317 -4.66 -12.46 -2.78
N PHE A 318 -3.94 -11.96 -1.78
CA PHE A 318 -3.71 -10.52 -1.60
C PHE A 318 -2.82 -9.93 -2.70
N VAL A 319 -1.69 -10.56 -3.00
CA VAL A 319 -0.77 -10.15 -4.06
C VAL A 319 -1.51 -10.09 -5.40
N HIS A 320 -2.22 -11.17 -5.72
CA HIS A 320 -3.02 -11.29 -6.93
C HIS A 320 -4.08 -10.18 -7.01
N GLN A 321 -4.91 -10.02 -5.99
CA GLN A 321 -5.99 -9.04 -5.97
C GLN A 321 -5.48 -7.59 -6.00
N HIS A 322 -4.43 -7.28 -5.23
CA HIS A 322 -3.80 -5.97 -5.21
C HIS A 322 -3.34 -5.60 -6.62
N PHE A 323 -2.53 -6.45 -7.25
CA PHE A 323 -2.00 -6.15 -8.58
C PHE A 323 -3.08 -6.13 -9.67
N CYS A 324 -4.14 -6.96 -9.57
CA CYS A 324 -5.31 -6.84 -10.46
C CYS A 324 -5.96 -5.46 -10.35
N THR A 325 -6.24 -5.04 -9.12
CA THR A 325 -6.96 -3.79 -8.84
C THR A 325 -6.11 -2.57 -9.24
N ARG A 326 -4.79 -2.68 -9.07
CA ARG A 326 -3.83 -1.59 -9.33
C ARG A 326 -3.23 -1.64 -10.74
N ALA A 327 -3.48 -2.68 -11.54
CA ALA A 327 -2.87 -2.90 -12.85
C ALA A 327 -2.96 -1.68 -13.76
N ASN A 328 -4.17 -1.13 -13.93
CA ASN A 328 -4.39 0.04 -14.78
C ASN A 328 -3.60 1.27 -14.30
N PHE A 329 -3.59 1.53 -12.99
CA PHE A 329 -2.86 2.66 -12.41
C PHE A 329 -1.34 2.51 -12.58
N ILE A 330 -0.81 1.30 -12.33
CA ILE A 330 0.62 1.00 -12.50
C ILE A 330 1.03 1.19 -13.96
N LEU A 331 0.29 0.61 -14.91
CA LEU A 331 0.60 0.69 -16.33
C LEU A 331 0.52 2.13 -16.86
N GLN A 332 -0.51 2.89 -16.45
CA GLN A 332 -0.63 4.29 -16.84
C GLN A 332 0.48 5.17 -16.24
N ALA A 333 0.88 4.93 -14.99
CA ALA A 333 2.01 5.60 -14.38
C ALA A 333 3.32 5.30 -15.15
N CYS A 334 3.59 4.02 -15.44
CA CYS A 334 4.75 3.62 -16.25
C CYS A 334 4.77 4.34 -17.62
N LYS A 335 3.63 4.38 -18.32
CA LYS A 335 3.51 5.07 -19.61
C LYS A 335 3.76 6.58 -19.46
N ALA A 336 3.20 7.22 -18.44
CA ALA A 336 3.42 8.63 -18.17
C ALA A 336 4.90 8.94 -17.87
N TYR A 337 5.61 8.06 -17.17
CA TYR A 337 7.04 8.21 -16.89
C TYR A 337 7.91 8.00 -18.14
N ILE A 338 7.57 7.02 -18.98
CA ILE A 338 8.24 6.77 -20.27
C ILE A 338 8.11 8.02 -21.18
N GLU A 339 6.91 8.57 -21.28
CA GLU A 339 6.60 9.72 -22.13
C GLU A 339 7.06 11.06 -21.51
N GLY A 340 7.58 11.06 -20.28
CA GLY A 340 8.00 12.28 -19.59
C GLY A 340 6.85 13.22 -19.22
N ARG A 341 5.60 12.71 -19.17
CA ARG A 341 4.40 13.44 -18.74
C ARG A 341 4.28 13.55 -17.22
N ALA A 342 5.00 12.72 -16.49
CA ALA A 342 5.06 12.75 -15.04
C ALA A 342 6.45 12.33 -14.54
N ILE A 343 6.80 12.79 -13.33
CA ILE A 343 7.95 12.29 -12.58
C ILE A 343 7.53 11.15 -11.66
N VAL A 344 8.44 10.20 -11.43
CA VAL A 344 8.23 9.05 -10.55
C VAL A 344 7.70 9.48 -9.18
N GLY A 345 6.56 8.91 -8.80
CA GLY A 345 5.84 9.17 -7.55
C GLY A 345 4.73 10.22 -7.67
N TYR A 346 4.60 10.94 -8.79
CA TYR A 346 3.64 12.06 -8.92
C TYR A 346 2.68 11.90 -10.09
N TYR A 347 2.50 10.68 -10.58
CA TYR A 347 1.41 10.41 -11.48
C TYR A 347 0.07 10.67 -10.78
N ARG A 348 -0.77 11.55 -11.36
CA ARG A 348 -2.14 11.85 -10.91
C ARG A 348 -3.09 11.52 -12.06
N ASP A 349 -4.16 10.81 -11.74
CA ASP A 349 -5.20 10.35 -12.67
C ASP A 349 -5.95 11.52 -13.35
N TYR A 350 -5.89 12.72 -12.77
CA TYR A 350 -6.59 13.92 -13.26
C TYR A 350 -5.64 14.91 -13.93
N GLY A 351 -5.65 14.91 -15.27
CA GLY A 351 -5.73 16.10 -16.14
C GLY A 351 -4.66 17.20 -16.10
N SER A 352 -3.70 17.21 -15.17
CA SER A 352 -2.68 18.27 -15.12
C SER A 352 -1.58 18.02 -16.15
N HIS A 353 -1.82 18.42 -17.39
CA HIS A 353 -0.81 18.44 -18.46
C HIS A 353 0.15 19.60 -18.18
N SER A 354 1.30 19.34 -17.58
CA SER A 354 2.39 20.31 -17.70
C SER A 354 2.89 20.24 -19.15
N SER A 355 2.70 21.32 -19.91
CA SER A 355 3.08 21.41 -21.33
C SER A 355 4.59 21.30 -21.58
N SER A 356 5.41 21.26 -20.54
CA SER A 356 6.86 21.04 -20.62
C SER A 356 7.19 19.57 -20.38
N THR A 357 7.75 18.88 -21.38
CA THR A 357 8.41 17.59 -21.20
C THR A 357 9.48 17.70 -20.12
N ILE A 358 9.37 16.90 -19.07
CA ILE A 358 10.37 16.88 -18.01
C ILE A 358 11.61 16.16 -18.54
N GLU A 359 12.78 16.81 -18.43
CA GLU A 359 14.08 16.19 -18.73
C GLU A 359 14.40 15.12 -17.68
N ASP A 360 13.89 13.92 -17.93
CA ASP A 360 14.25 12.70 -17.21
C ASP A 360 15.31 11.90 -17.97
N SER A 361 16.07 11.07 -17.24
CA SER A 361 17.16 10.27 -17.81
C SER A 361 16.69 9.39 -18.98
N ALA A 362 17.34 9.54 -20.14
CA ALA A 362 17.11 8.71 -21.32
C ALA A 362 17.33 7.22 -21.02
N GLU A 363 18.29 6.90 -20.14
CA GLU A 363 18.58 5.53 -19.71
C GLU A 363 17.40 4.92 -18.94
N PHE A 364 16.79 5.68 -18.03
CA PHE A 364 15.61 5.23 -17.29
C PHE A 364 14.45 4.93 -18.24
N LYS A 365 14.17 5.84 -19.18
CA LYS A 365 13.12 5.65 -20.17
C LYS A 365 13.36 4.39 -21.00
N ALA A 366 14.58 4.18 -21.48
CA ALA A 366 14.95 2.99 -22.24
C ALA A 366 14.77 1.68 -21.44
N GLN A 367 15.16 1.67 -20.16
CA GLN A 367 14.95 0.50 -19.29
C GLN A 367 13.45 0.26 -19.00
N MET A 368 12.66 1.31 -18.78
CA MET A 368 11.22 1.20 -18.59
C MET A 368 10.50 0.68 -19.84
N VAL A 369 10.89 1.14 -21.04
CA VAL A 369 10.36 0.64 -22.31
C VAL A 369 10.61 -0.86 -22.47
N LYS A 370 11.78 -1.36 -22.04
CA LYS A 370 12.10 -2.79 -22.05
C LYS A 370 11.27 -3.59 -21.02
N LEU A 371 11.03 -3.02 -19.83
CA LEU A 371 10.31 -3.70 -18.74
C LEU A 371 8.78 -3.66 -18.91
N TYR A 372 8.25 -2.65 -19.61
CA TYR A 372 6.82 -2.41 -19.73
C TYR A 372 6.04 -3.58 -20.36
N PRO A 373 6.50 -4.25 -21.42
CA PRO A 373 5.81 -5.43 -21.98
C PRO A 373 5.64 -6.56 -20.96
N ASP A 374 6.65 -6.82 -20.13
CA ASP A 374 6.58 -7.86 -19.09
C ASP A 374 5.54 -7.50 -18.02
N LEU A 375 5.51 -6.24 -17.57
CA LEU A 375 4.49 -5.73 -16.65
C LEU A 375 3.09 -5.80 -17.26
N LYS A 376 2.95 -5.38 -18.52
CA LYS A 376 1.69 -5.44 -19.26
C LYS A 376 1.24 -6.87 -19.54
N THR A 377 2.15 -7.83 -19.56
CA THR A 377 1.78 -9.24 -19.67
C THR A 377 1.35 -9.78 -18.31
N ALA A 378 2.13 -9.52 -17.25
CA ALA A 378 1.93 -10.10 -15.93
C ALA A 378 0.78 -9.47 -15.10
N LEU A 379 0.55 -8.16 -15.20
CA LEU A 379 -0.49 -7.45 -14.42
C LEU A 379 -1.92 -7.75 -14.91
N PRO A 380 -2.19 -7.88 -16.23
CA PRO A 380 -3.49 -8.27 -16.75
C PRO A 380 -3.72 -9.79 -16.81
N SER A 381 -2.67 -10.63 -16.76
CA SER A 381 -2.78 -12.10 -16.87
C SER A 381 -3.31 -12.80 -15.61
N VAL A 382 -4.20 -12.11 -14.91
CA VAL A 382 -4.92 -12.64 -13.76
C VAL A 382 -6.44 -12.61 -13.99
N ILE A 383 -6.86 -12.10 -15.15
CA ILE A 383 -8.24 -12.21 -15.64
C ILE A 383 -8.45 -13.47 -16.51
N THR A 384 -7.39 -14.03 -17.11
CA THR A 384 -7.53 -15.15 -18.07
C THR A 384 -7.66 -16.54 -17.44
N THR A 385 -7.34 -16.74 -16.16
CA THR A 385 -7.59 -18.04 -15.50
C THR A 385 -9.04 -18.18 -15.05
N TRP A 386 -9.72 -17.06 -14.72
CA TRP A 386 -11.15 -17.06 -14.39
C TRP A 386 -12.06 -17.00 -15.62
N ALA A 387 -11.60 -16.40 -16.73
CA ALA A 387 -12.34 -16.42 -17.99
C ALA A 387 -12.42 -17.84 -18.58
N LEU A 388 -11.39 -18.68 -18.39
CA LEU A 388 -11.41 -20.10 -18.76
C LEU A 388 -12.36 -20.89 -17.85
N ILE A 389 -12.30 -20.72 -16.52
CA ILE A 389 -13.24 -21.38 -15.59
C ILE A 389 -14.69 -20.97 -15.85
N THR A 390 -14.95 -19.70 -16.14
CA THR A 390 -16.32 -19.22 -16.43
C THR A 390 -16.80 -19.59 -17.82
N ASN A 391 -15.90 -19.71 -18.81
CA ASN A 391 -16.26 -20.27 -20.11
C ASN A 391 -16.47 -21.78 -20.03
N ASP A 392 -15.70 -22.53 -19.25
CA ASP A 392 -15.93 -23.96 -19.01
C ASP A 392 -17.22 -24.20 -18.25
N MET A 393 -17.57 -23.34 -17.27
CA MET A 393 -18.88 -23.40 -16.60
C MET A 393 -20.04 -22.98 -17.52
N LYS A 394 -19.84 -22.02 -18.43
CA LYS A 394 -20.84 -21.62 -19.43
C LYS A 394 -21.02 -22.68 -20.52
N VAL A 395 -19.93 -23.31 -20.97
CA VAL A 395 -19.93 -24.42 -21.93
C VAL A 395 -20.54 -25.65 -21.28
N ALA A 396 -20.21 -25.96 -20.02
CA ALA A 396 -20.87 -27.00 -19.24
C ALA A 396 -22.36 -26.70 -19.10
N ALA A 397 -22.76 -25.48 -18.71
CA ALA A 397 -24.16 -25.08 -18.63
C ALA A 397 -24.90 -25.16 -19.97
N LEU A 398 -24.25 -24.85 -21.10
CA LEU A 398 -24.81 -25.00 -22.45
C LEU A 398 -24.94 -26.46 -22.89
N VAL A 399 -23.98 -27.31 -22.51
CA VAL A 399 -24.02 -28.77 -22.74
C VAL A 399 -25.14 -29.40 -21.91
N PHE A 400 -25.31 -29.01 -20.64
CA PHE A 400 -26.41 -29.42 -19.78
C PHE A 400 -27.77 -28.91 -20.27
N TYR A 401 -27.84 -27.69 -20.80
CA TYR A 401 -29.07 -27.12 -21.36
C TYR A 401 -29.51 -27.82 -22.66
N LYS A 402 -28.56 -28.22 -23.51
CA LYS A 402 -28.86 -28.90 -24.78
C LYS A 402 -29.12 -30.40 -24.63
N ASN A 403 -28.66 -31.03 -23.55
CA ASN A 403 -28.74 -32.48 -23.37
C ASN A 403 -29.53 -32.85 -22.10
N LYS A 404 -30.87 -32.78 -22.18
CA LYS A 404 -31.81 -32.96 -21.06
C LYS A 404 -31.63 -34.25 -20.25
N ASN A 405 -31.11 -35.32 -20.88
CA ASN A 405 -30.92 -36.61 -20.20
C ASN A 405 -29.70 -36.60 -19.25
N ILE A 406 -28.63 -35.85 -19.57
CA ILE A 406 -27.42 -35.77 -18.74
C ILE A 406 -27.67 -34.95 -17.46
N PHE A 407 -28.57 -33.95 -17.53
CA PHE A 407 -28.95 -33.15 -16.36
C PHE A 407 -29.75 -33.95 -15.33
N LYS A 408 -30.54 -34.94 -15.77
CA LYS A 408 -31.31 -35.82 -14.89
C LYS A 408 -30.40 -36.73 -14.04
N ASP A 409 -29.35 -37.29 -14.64
CA ASP A 409 -28.40 -38.16 -13.94
C ASP A 409 -27.47 -37.38 -12.99
N PHE A 410 -27.10 -36.15 -13.35
CA PHE A 410 -26.31 -35.26 -12.49
C PHE A 410 -27.06 -34.84 -11.22
N LEU A 411 -28.37 -34.61 -11.32
CA LEU A 411 -29.24 -34.27 -10.19
C LEU A 411 -29.51 -35.44 -9.24
N TRP A 412 -29.47 -36.68 -9.73
CA TRP A 412 -29.63 -37.88 -8.91
C TRP A 412 -28.47 -38.09 -7.91
N GLY A 413 -27.29 -37.52 -8.16
CA GLY A 413 -26.11 -37.69 -7.32
C GLY A 413 -25.89 -36.62 -6.24
N ILE A 414 -26.62 -35.51 -6.27
CA ILE A 414 -26.34 -34.34 -5.42
C ILE A 414 -27.55 -34.08 -4.51
N GLY A 415 -27.43 -34.48 -3.25
CA GLY A 415 -28.50 -34.35 -2.25
C GLY A 415 -29.09 -32.94 -2.12
N LEU A 416 -30.37 -32.88 -1.73
CA LEU A 416 -31.25 -31.70 -1.71
C LEU A 416 -30.65 -30.44 -1.06
N SER A 417 -29.80 -30.60 -0.04
CA SER A 417 -29.12 -29.51 0.67
C SER A 417 -28.16 -28.71 -0.23
N THR A 418 -27.40 -29.41 -1.08
CA THR A 418 -26.42 -28.80 -1.98
C THR A 418 -27.12 -28.10 -3.14
N MET A 419 -28.25 -28.65 -3.60
CA MET A 419 -29.13 -28.06 -4.60
C MET A 419 -29.73 -26.73 -4.14
N ILE A 420 -30.22 -26.67 -2.89
CA ILE A 420 -30.74 -25.42 -2.30
C ILE A 420 -29.62 -24.39 -2.14
N CYS A 421 -28.42 -24.80 -1.73
CA CYS A 421 -27.27 -23.89 -1.64
C CYS A 421 -26.83 -23.35 -3.02
N LEU A 422 -26.91 -24.17 -4.07
CA LEU A 422 -26.60 -23.75 -5.43
C LEU A 422 -27.67 -22.78 -5.96
N ALA A 423 -28.96 -23.07 -5.72
CA ALA A 423 -30.08 -22.22 -6.10
C ALA A 423 -30.04 -20.86 -5.38
N VAL A 424 -29.74 -20.82 -4.08
CA VAL A 424 -29.56 -19.58 -3.28
C VAL A 424 -28.36 -18.76 -3.77
N ARG A 425 -27.29 -19.42 -4.24
CA ARG A 425 -26.16 -18.73 -4.87
C ARG A 425 -26.50 -18.17 -6.25
N LEU A 426 -27.29 -18.88 -7.05
CA LEU A 426 -27.73 -18.43 -8.38
C LEU A 426 -28.80 -17.34 -8.32
N LEU A 427 -29.64 -17.32 -7.28
CA LEU A 427 -30.67 -16.31 -6.99
C LEU A 427 -30.12 -14.87 -6.88
N ARG A 428 -28.80 -14.69 -6.69
CA ARG A 428 -28.17 -13.37 -6.60
C ARG A 428 -27.63 -12.82 -7.93
N PHE A 429 -27.67 -13.59 -9.01
CA PHE A 429 -26.93 -13.26 -10.25
C PHE A 429 -27.76 -13.29 -11.55
N TYR A 430 -29.02 -13.74 -11.56
CA TYR A 430 -29.80 -13.92 -12.80
C TYR A 430 -31.21 -13.30 -12.75
N GLU A 431 -31.74 -12.99 -13.94
CA GLU A 431 -33.06 -12.38 -14.13
C GLU A 431 -34.24 -13.25 -13.66
N PRO A 432 -35.38 -12.65 -13.27
CA PRO A 432 -36.51 -13.34 -12.62
C PRO A 432 -37.06 -14.55 -13.39
N GLY A 433 -37.02 -14.53 -14.73
CA GLY A 433 -37.56 -15.61 -15.57
C GLY A 433 -36.76 -16.92 -15.52
N PHE A 434 -35.44 -16.85 -15.29
CA PHE A 434 -34.60 -18.05 -15.14
C PHE A 434 -34.86 -18.74 -13.80
N ILE A 435 -35.12 -17.94 -12.76
CA ILE A 435 -35.43 -18.40 -11.41
C ILE A 435 -36.77 -19.14 -11.38
N ALA A 436 -37.79 -18.63 -12.08
CA ALA A 436 -39.11 -19.27 -12.15
C ALA A 436 -39.04 -20.69 -12.74
N ASN A 437 -38.25 -20.90 -13.79
CA ASN A 437 -38.10 -22.21 -14.44
C ASN A 437 -37.33 -23.23 -13.57
N VAL A 438 -36.33 -22.77 -12.81
CA VAL A 438 -35.57 -23.64 -11.89
C VAL A 438 -36.43 -24.05 -10.69
N LEU A 439 -37.24 -23.14 -10.16
CA LEU A 439 -38.16 -23.43 -9.06
C LEU A 439 -39.33 -24.32 -9.52
N ASP A 440 -39.87 -24.14 -10.72
CA ASP A 440 -40.89 -25.04 -11.30
C ASP A 440 -40.35 -26.46 -11.51
N GLY A 441 -39.12 -26.60 -12.02
CA GLY A 441 -38.45 -27.89 -12.15
C GLY A 441 -38.19 -28.59 -10.81
N ALA A 442 -37.78 -27.83 -9.79
CA ALA A 442 -37.60 -28.35 -8.44
C ALA A 442 -38.94 -28.73 -7.77
N SER A 443 -40.01 -27.97 -8.02
CA SER A 443 -41.36 -28.24 -7.52
C SER A 443 -41.94 -29.52 -8.12
N LYS A 444 -41.77 -29.73 -9.43
CA LYS A 444 -42.21 -30.96 -10.12
C LYS A 444 -41.46 -32.19 -9.62
N TRP A 445 -40.16 -32.06 -9.35
CA TRP A 445 -39.36 -33.11 -8.71
C TRP A 445 -39.86 -33.49 -7.32
N PHE A 446 -40.25 -32.49 -6.50
CA PHE A 446 -40.78 -32.74 -5.15
C PHE A 446 -42.18 -33.38 -5.17
N LEU A 447 -42.97 -33.09 -6.20
CA LEU A 447 -44.32 -33.64 -6.40
C LEU A 447 -44.34 -34.96 -7.21
N GLY A 448 -43.17 -35.45 -7.66
CA GLY A 448 -43.04 -36.68 -8.43
C GLY A 448 -43.69 -36.65 -9.81
N GLN A 449 -43.82 -35.47 -10.43
CA GLN A 449 -44.47 -35.26 -11.73
C GLN A 449 -43.50 -35.18 -12.91
#